data_AF-A0ABD5IWY0-F1
#
_entry.id   AF-A0ABD5IWY0-F1
#
_cell.length_a   1.000
_cell.length_b   1.000
_cell.length_c   1.000
_cell.angle_alpha   90.00
_cell.angle_beta   90.00
_cell.angle_gamma   90.00
#
_symmetry.space_group_name_H-M   'P 1'
#
loop_
_entity.id
_entity.type
_entity.pdbx_description
1 polymer ?
#
loop_
_entity_poly.entity_id
_entity_poly.type
_entity_poly.pdbx_seq_one_letter_code
_entity_poly.pdbx_strand_id
1 'polypeptide(L)' 'MKEVIISLLTGMVVGFLFTLFRLPIPAPPALAGISGIIGVYLGMKVFQWLSVFWK' A
#
# COMPACT_ATOMS: atom_id res chain seq x y z
N MET A 1 -1.43 15.18 -3.69
CA MET A 1 -0.70 14.56 -4.84
C MET A 1 0.79 14.52 -4.59
N LYS A 2 1.38 15.61 -4.06
CA LYS A 2 2.76 15.65 -3.58
C LYS A 2 3.09 14.49 -2.63
N GLU A 3 2.18 14.19 -1.71
CA GLU A 3 2.28 13.13 -0.70
C GLU A 3 2.36 11.75 -1.33
N VAL A 4 1.59 11.51 -2.40
CA VAL A 4 1.57 10.23 -3.14
C VAL A 4 2.90 10.00 -3.86
N ILE A 5 3.44 11.05 -4.47
CA ILE A 5 4.73 10.98 -5.16
C ILE A 5 5.86 10.74 -4.16
N ILE A 6 5.87 11.48 -3.04
CA ILE A 6 6.87 11.33 -2.00
C ILE A 6 6.78 9.97 -1.31
N SER A 7 5.58 9.46 -1.03
CA SER A 7 5.42 8.14 -0.39
C SER A 7 5.87 7.00 -1.31
N LEU A 8 5.58 7.10 -2.62
CA LEU A 8 6.03 6.13 -3.61
C LEU A 8 7.56 6.13 -3.75
N LEU A 9 8.19 7.31 -3.88
CA LEU A 9 9.64 7.44 -3.93
C LEU A 9 10.29 6.92 -2.64
N THR A 10 9.73 7.26 -1.48
CA THR A 10 10.23 6.78 -0.20
C THR A 10 10.16 5.25 -0.13
N GLY A 11 9.03 4.65 -0.54
CA GLY A 11 8.87 3.20 -0.60
C GLY A 11 9.86 2.53 -1.54
N MET A 12 10.12 3.11 -2.72
CA MET A 12 11.12 2.62 -3.68
C MET A 12 12.53 2.65 -3.08
N VAL A 13 12.93 3.76 -2.47
CA VAL A 13 14.25 3.92 -1.85
C VAL A 13 14.41 2.95 -0.68
N VAL A 14 13.42 2.84 0.21
CA VAL A 14 13.46 1.90 1.34
C VAL A 14 13.55 0.45 0.86
N GLY A 15 12.71 0.05 -0.09
CA GLY A 15 12.74 -1.31 -0.66
C GLY A 15 14.08 -1.63 -1.34
N PHE A 16 14.64 -0.68 -2.07
CA PHE A 16 15.96 -0.81 -2.68
C PHE A 16 17.07 -1.00 -1.64
N LEU A 17 17.13 -0.12 -0.63
CA LEU A 17 18.18 -0.18 0.40
C LEU A 17 18.08 -1.46 1.22
N PHE A 18 16.88 -1.88 1.62
CA PHE A 18 16.70 -3.12 2.40
C PHE A 18 17.14 -4.35 1.59
N THR A 19 16.83 -4.38 0.30
CA THR A 19 17.27 -5.46 -0.59
C THR A 19 18.79 -5.42 -0.81
N LEU A 20 19.36 -4.23 -1.02
CA LEU A 20 20.80 -4.03 -1.21
C LEU A 20 21.61 -4.52 -0.01
N PHE A 21 21.17 -4.19 1.21
CA PHE A 21 21.81 -4.60 2.45
C PHE A 21 21.35 -5.97 2.96
N ARG A 22 20.51 -6.70 2.21
CA ARG A 22 19.94 -8.01 2.58
C ARG A 22 19.24 -8.01 3.94
N LEU A 23 18.62 -6.89 4.29
CA LEU A 23 17.83 -6.73 5.50
C LEU A 23 16.45 -7.37 5.31
N PRO A 24 15.83 -7.88 6.39
CA PRO A 24 14.45 -8.35 6.32
C PRO A 24 13.53 -7.20 5.89
N ILE A 25 12.81 -7.39 4.78
CA ILE A 25 11.93 -6.37 4.21
C ILE A 25 10.71 -6.18 5.13
N PRO A 26 10.36 -4.94 5.52
CA PRO A 26 9.22 -4.66 6.40
C PRO A 26 7.86 -4.78 5.69
N ALA A 27 7.85 -4.64 4.35
CA ALA A 27 6.66 -4.76 3.53
C ALA A 27 6.38 -6.21 3.10
N PRO A 28 5.12 -6.58 2.78
CA PRO A 28 4.81 -7.92 2.29
C PRO A 28 5.61 -8.25 1.03
N PRO A 29 6.45 -9.31 1.03
CA PRO A 29 7.32 -9.61 -0.11
C PRO A 29 6.58 -10.32 -1.25
N ALA A 30 5.42 -10.92 -0.97
CA ALA A 30 4.62 -11.64 -1.95
C ALA A 30 3.57 -10.75 -2.62
N LEU A 31 3.35 -10.94 -3.92
CA LEU A 31 2.27 -10.27 -4.66
C LEU A 31 0.90 -10.47 -4.01
N ALA A 32 0.66 -11.65 -3.41
CA ALA A 32 -0.55 -11.94 -2.65
C ALA A 32 -0.77 -10.96 -1.48
N GLY A 33 0.30 -10.61 -0.74
CA GLY A 33 0.22 -9.66 0.36
C GLY A 33 -0.09 -8.24 -0.13
N ILE A 34 0.53 -7.83 -1.23
CA ILE A 34 0.27 -6.52 -1.86
C ILE A 34 -1.18 -6.45 -2.36
N SER A 35 -1.68 -7.50 -3.01
CA SER A 35 -3.08 -7.56 -3.44
C SER A 35 -4.07 -7.52 -2.27
N GLY A 36 -3.70 -8.08 -1.11
CA GLY A 36 -4.49 -7.98 0.11
C GLY A 36 -4.65 -6.53 0.59
N ILE A 37 -3.56 -5.75 0.63
CA ILE A 37 -3.60 -4.33 1.01
C ILE A 37 -4.50 -3.53 0.05
N ILE A 38 -4.37 -3.77 -1.26
CA ILE A 38 -5.22 -3.14 -2.27
C ILE A 38 -6.69 -3.50 -2.04
N GLY A 39 -6.98 -4.79 -1.80
CA GLY A 39 -8.34 -5.29 -1.51
C GLY A 39 -8.96 -4.63 -0.27
N VAL A 40 -8.18 -4.45 0.81
CA VAL A 40 -8.64 -3.75 2.02
C VAL A 40 -9.01 -2.29 1.71
N TYR A 41 -8.17 -1.57 0.97
CA TYR A 41 -8.46 -0.19 0.58
C TYR A 41 -9.71 -0.08 -0.30
N LEU A 42 -9.83 -0.96 -1.29
CA LEU A 42 -11.00 -1.00 -2.18
C LEU A 42 -12.27 -1.36 -1.41
N GLY A 43 -12.22 -2.33 -0.50
CA GLY A 43 -13.35 -2.70 0.36
C GLY A 43 -13.83 -1.52 1.22
N MET A 44 -12.91 -0.77 1.83
CA MET A 44 -13.23 0.46 2.55
C MET A 44 -13.90 1.50 1.62
N LYS A 45 -13.39 1.68 0.40
CA LYS A 45 -13.96 2.62 -0.57
C LYS A 45 -15.37 2.23 -1.03
N VAL A 46 -15.59 0.95 -1.29
CA VAL A 46 -16.91 0.39 -1.61
C VAL A 46 -17.88 0.63 -0.46
N PHE A 47 -17.47 0.35 0.77
CA PHE A 47 -18.32 0.61 1.94
C PHE A 47 -18.64 2.09 2.11
N GLN A 48 -17.66 2.99 1.96
CA GLN A 48 -17.88 4.43 1.99
C GLN A 48 -18.90 4.87 0.94
N TRP A 49 -18.80 4.34 -0.27
CA TRP A 49 -19.75 4.65 -1.35
C TRP A 49 -21.17 4.11 -1.04
N LEU A 50 -21.28 2.88 -0.55
CA LEU A 50 -22.56 2.30 -0.15
C LEU A 50 -23.19 3.02 1.06
N SER A 51 -22.37 3.49 2.00
CA SER A 51 -22.84 4.22 3.18
C SER A 51 -23.50 5.56 2.86
N VAL A 52 -23.29 6.10 1.64
CA VAL A 52 -24.01 7.30 1.15
C VAL A 52 -25.51 7.06 1.08
N PHE A 53 -25.95 5.84 0.78
CA PHE A 53 -27.37 5.47 0.71
C PHE A 53 -28.02 5.22 2.07
N TRP A 54 -27.21 5.13 3.14
CA TRP A 54 -27.70 4.84 4.48
C TRP A 54 -27.96 6.11 5.32
N LYS A 55 -27.99 7.27 4.66
CA LYS A 55 -28.30 8.56 5.24
C LYS A 55 -29.76 8.94 5.02
#